data_AF-A0A3D4JEW6-F1
#
_entry.id   AF-A0A3D4JEW6-F1
#
_cell.length_a   1.000
_cell.length_b   1.000
_cell.length_c   1.000
_cell.angle_alpha   90.00
_cell.angle_beta   90.00
_cell.angle_gamma   90.00
#
_symmetry.space_group_name_H-M   'P 1'
#
loop_
_entity.id
_entity.type
_entity.pdbx_description
1 polymer ?
#
loop_
_entity_poly.entity_id
_entity_poly.type
_entity_poly.pdbx_seq_one_letter_code
_entity_poly.pdbx_strand_id
1 'polypeptide(L)'
;MKKFIENILHPTKVFIAILVVAFIWFVPIAFPPNTAEQTPLQQSLPVLKLFASSADACPFACVKCTAWDPDAWPKNCLEYVCLADCEEELPPPTQPPVISHTLNCSSTGNNDWCKGNLSLDLTASDPQNAQVIISGTINGIAFACPTGNKTCSVPLNDGQGNITYRVDSSTGLSDSDTTTYKKILQLHKLMEVFQGQVDTTIGMSVQRFYLLLLQIQPLAFQRLK
;
A
#
# COMPACT_ATOMS: atom_id res chain seq x y z
N MET A 1 -48.60 62.66 -28.65
CA MET A 1 -47.91 61.97 -27.53
C MET A 1 -46.78 62.85 -26.97
N LYS A 2 -47.08 64.03 -26.44
CA LYS A 2 -46.05 65.00 -25.97
C LYS A 2 -46.32 65.58 -24.57
N LYS A 3 -47.29 65.03 -23.84
CA LYS A 3 -47.69 65.49 -22.50
C LYS A 3 -47.45 64.48 -21.37
N PHE A 4 -46.81 63.33 -21.66
CA PHE A 4 -46.63 62.25 -20.67
C PHE A 4 -45.21 62.15 -20.10
N ILE A 5 -44.25 62.94 -20.61
CA ILE A 5 -42.82 62.83 -20.23
C ILE A 5 -42.44 63.79 -19.11
N GLU A 6 -43.22 64.84 -18.82
CA GLU A 6 -42.85 65.83 -17.80
C GLU A 6 -43.14 65.42 -16.35
N ASN A 7 -43.78 64.28 -16.08
CA ASN A 7 -44.15 63.88 -14.71
C ASN A 7 -43.44 62.62 -14.17
N ILE A 8 -42.50 62.04 -14.91
CA ILE A 8 -41.70 60.87 -14.45
C ILE A 8 -40.31 61.31 -13.92
N LEU A 9 -39.99 62.60 -14.02
CA LEU A 9 -38.65 63.15 -13.75
C LEU A 9 -38.45 63.71 -12.34
N HIS A 10 -39.24 63.28 -11.36
CA HIS A 10 -39.14 63.74 -9.97
C HIS A 10 -38.67 62.66 -8.96
N PRO A 11 -39.14 61.39 -8.99
CA PRO A 11 -38.70 60.42 -7.99
C PRO A 11 -37.28 59.88 -8.23
N THR A 12 -36.80 59.85 -9.48
CA THR A 12 -35.47 59.35 -9.84
C THR A 12 -34.33 60.25 -9.36
N LYS A 13 -34.54 61.58 -9.34
CA LYS A 13 -33.53 62.52 -8.82
C LYS A 13 -33.36 62.41 -7.31
N VAL A 14 -34.47 62.16 -6.59
CA VAL A 14 -34.44 61.93 -5.13
C VAL A 14 -33.74 60.60 -4.82
N PHE A 15 -34.04 59.55 -5.58
CA PHE A 15 -33.40 58.24 -5.36
C PHE A 15 -31.90 58.25 -5.64
N ILE A 16 -31.45 58.96 -6.70
CA ILE A 16 -30.02 59.13 -7.01
C ILE A 16 -29.33 59.98 -5.93
N ALA A 17 -29.97 61.05 -5.44
CA ALA A 17 -29.40 61.88 -4.38
C ALA A 17 -29.20 61.08 -3.08
N ILE A 18 -30.15 60.21 -2.71
CA ILE A 18 -30.03 59.33 -1.54
C ILE A 18 -28.91 58.30 -1.73
N LEU A 19 -28.78 57.72 -2.92
CA LEU A 19 -27.70 56.77 -3.23
C LEU A 19 -26.32 57.40 -3.14
N VAL A 20 -26.13 58.63 -3.62
CA VAL A 20 -24.85 59.34 -3.55
C VAL A 20 -24.47 59.66 -2.10
N VAL A 21 -25.42 60.10 -1.28
CA VAL A 21 -25.17 60.38 0.15
C VAL A 21 -24.82 59.09 0.90
N ALA A 22 -25.50 57.98 0.62
CA ALA A 22 -25.17 56.68 1.21
C ALA A 22 -23.77 56.20 0.81
N PHE A 23 -23.38 56.37 -0.45
CA PHE A 23 -22.05 55.94 -0.92
C PHE A 23 -20.93 56.73 -0.24
N ILE A 24 -21.07 58.05 -0.08
CA ILE A 24 -20.05 58.89 0.56
C ILE A 24 -19.87 58.50 2.05
N TRP A 25 -20.94 58.11 2.74
CA TRP A 25 -20.87 57.71 4.15
C TRP A 25 -20.38 56.27 4.35
N PHE A 26 -20.61 55.36 3.41
CA PHE A 26 -20.25 53.93 3.56
C PHE A 26 -18.89 53.54 2.93
N VAL A 27 -18.32 54.34 2.03
CA VAL A 27 -17.01 54.03 1.40
C VAL A 27 -15.80 54.00 2.37
N PRO A 28 -15.70 54.78 3.46
CA PRO A 28 -14.50 54.77 4.31
C PRO A 28 -14.32 53.48 5.13
N ILE A 29 -15.32 52.60 5.19
CA ILE A 29 -15.30 51.37 6.01
C ILE A 29 -14.81 50.16 5.19
N ALA A 30 -14.84 50.24 3.85
CA ALA A 30 -14.48 49.11 2.99
C ALA A 30 -13.01 49.07 2.55
N PHE A 31 -12.27 50.19 2.66
CA PHE A 31 -10.87 50.25 2.23
C PHE A 31 -10.04 51.17 3.15
N PRO A 32 -9.31 50.62 4.15
CA PRO A 32 -8.32 51.40 4.87
C PRO A 32 -7.22 51.87 3.89
N PRO A 33 -6.69 53.10 4.04
CA PRO A 33 -5.61 53.60 3.21
C PRO A 33 -4.35 52.76 3.42
N ASN A 34 -3.76 52.29 2.32
CA ASN A 34 -2.40 51.76 2.31
C ASN A 34 -1.44 52.91 2.61
N THR A 35 -1.19 53.15 3.89
CA THR A 35 -0.10 54.00 4.36
C THR A 35 1.21 53.27 4.11
N ALA A 36 1.78 53.46 2.93
CA ALA A 36 3.19 53.16 2.69
C ALA A 36 4.02 54.29 3.33
N GLU A 37 4.31 54.14 4.62
CA GLU A 37 5.32 54.94 5.32
C GLU A 37 6.59 54.10 5.41
N GLN A 38 7.54 54.37 4.51
CA GLN A 38 8.92 53.91 4.63
C GLN A 38 9.70 54.97 5.43
N THR A 39 10.05 54.65 6.68
CA THR A 39 11.03 55.39 7.48
C THR A 39 11.95 54.38 8.20
N PRO A 40 13.27 54.64 8.30
CA PRO A 40 14.29 53.60 8.35
C PRO A 40 14.63 53.12 9.77
N LEU A 41 15.19 51.91 9.81
CA LEU A 41 16.04 51.31 10.85
C LEU A 41 16.04 51.98 12.23
N GLN A 42 15.27 51.44 13.16
CA GLN A 42 15.71 51.38 14.54
C GLN A 42 15.23 50.07 15.17
N GLN A 43 16.19 49.21 15.49
CA GLN A 43 16.01 47.97 16.22
C GLN A 43 15.37 48.26 17.58
N SER A 44 14.07 48.00 17.71
CA SER A 44 13.46 47.66 18.98
C SER A 44 12.73 46.34 18.79
N LEU A 45 13.14 45.30 19.53
CA LEU A 45 12.53 43.98 19.49
C LEU A 45 11.00 44.11 19.60
N PRO A 46 10.22 43.69 18.60
CA PRO A 46 8.80 43.59 18.78
C PRO A 46 8.54 42.43 19.75
N VAL A 47 7.84 42.73 20.84
CA VAL A 47 7.17 41.73 21.67
C VAL A 47 6.15 41.06 20.75
N LEU A 48 6.51 39.91 20.16
CA LEU A 48 5.59 39.16 19.30
C LEU A 48 4.43 38.66 20.15
N LYS A 49 3.22 39.02 19.74
CA LYS A 49 1.96 38.45 20.23
C LYS A 49 1.99 36.93 20.06
N LEU A 50 1.41 36.23 21.03
CA LEU A 50 1.32 34.76 21.21
C LEU A 50 0.83 33.93 19.99
N PHE A 51 0.45 34.56 18.88
CA PHE A 51 -0.05 33.91 17.67
C PHE A 51 0.35 34.64 16.38
N ALA A 52 1.45 35.41 16.38
CA ALA A 52 2.03 35.85 15.12
C ALA A 52 2.44 34.58 14.36
N SER A 53 1.63 34.23 13.36
CA SER A 53 1.88 33.17 12.41
C SER A 53 3.34 33.27 11.98
N SER A 54 4.04 32.14 11.88
CA SER A 54 5.45 32.07 11.48
C SER A 54 5.78 32.86 10.20
N ALA A 55 4.76 33.22 9.41
CA ALA A 55 4.82 34.11 8.25
C ALA A 55 5.22 35.57 8.56
N ASP A 56 4.93 36.12 9.75
CA ASP A 56 5.22 37.53 10.07
C ASP A 56 6.66 37.74 10.57
N ALA A 57 7.28 36.72 11.18
CA ALA A 57 8.65 36.81 11.71
C ALA A 57 9.71 36.49 10.66
N CYS A 58 9.41 35.60 9.72
CA CYS A 58 10.31 35.17 8.65
C CYS A 58 9.50 35.07 7.33
N PRO A 59 9.40 36.13 6.51
CA PRO A 59 8.51 36.18 5.35
C PRO A 59 8.89 35.22 4.20
N PHE A 60 10.09 34.66 4.20
CA PHE A 60 10.61 33.75 3.16
C PHE A 60 11.38 32.55 3.74
N ALA A 61 11.32 32.34 5.06
CA ALA A 61 12.15 31.38 5.77
C ALA A 61 11.34 30.67 6.85
N CYS A 62 11.67 29.44 7.19
CA CYS A 62 11.00 28.77 8.31
C CYS A 62 11.61 29.20 9.64
N VAL A 63 10.75 29.25 10.65
CA VAL A 63 11.12 29.55 12.03
C VAL A 63 11.50 28.24 12.72
N LYS A 64 12.76 28.07 13.11
CA LYS A 64 13.18 26.98 14.02
C LYS A 64 13.39 27.54 15.41
N CYS A 65 12.73 26.94 16.39
CA CYS A 65 12.90 27.30 17.79
C CYS A 65 14.23 26.74 18.33
N THR A 66 15.10 27.60 18.85
CA THR A 66 16.38 27.22 19.47
C THR A 66 16.28 27.13 20.99
N ALA A 67 15.35 27.87 21.61
CA ALA A 67 15.12 27.84 23.05
C ALA A 67 13.61 27.82 23.38
N TRP A 68 13.22 26.85 24.20
CA TRP A 68 11.86 26.70 24.72
C TRP A 68 11.80 27.21 26.15
N ASP A 69 10.66 27.80 26.54
CA ASP A 69 10.45 28.16 27.94
C ASP A 69 10.15 26.90 28.75
N PRO A 70 10.95 26.60 29.79
CA PRO A 70 10.70 25.45 30.63
C PRO A 70 9.43 25.59 31.48
N ASP A 71 8.95 26.82 31.73
CA ASP A 71 7.92 27.10 32.73
C ASP A 71 6.54 27.45 32.12
N ALA A 72 6.44 27.53 30.79
CA ALA A 72 5.19 27.90 30.10
C ALA A 72 4.48 26.71 29.43
N TRP A 73 3.17 26.61 29.67
CA TRP A 73 2.27 25.71 28.94
C TRP A 73 1.08 26.50 28.35
N PRO A 74 0.79 26.36 27.04
CA PRO A 74 1.49 25.58 26.03
C PRO A 74 2.90 26.10 25.75
N LYS A 75 3.80 25.21 25.29
CA LYS A 75 5.21 25.55 25.00
C LYS A 75 5.30 26.78 24.09
N ASN A 76 5.82 27.88 24.61
CA ASN A 76 6.21 29.06 23.84
C ASN A 76 7.69 28.95 23.47
N CYS A 77 8.03 29.50 22.32
CA CYS A 77 9.40 29.61 21.85
C CYS A 77 9.97 30.97 22.31
N LEU A 78 11.04 30.96 23.09
CA LEU A 78 11.73 32.18 23.54
C LEU A 78 12.66 32.72 22.47
N GLU A 79 13.37 31.84 21.78
CA GLU A 79 14.37 32.19 20.80
C GLU A 79 14.17 31.37 19.53
N TYR A 80 14.16 32.06 18.39
CA TYR A 80 13.97 31.45 17.09
C TYR A 80 14.98 31.98 16.09
N VAL A 81 15.28 31.14 15.10
CA VAL A 81 16.16 31.47 13.98
C VAL A 81 15.40 31.24 12.67
N CYS A 82 15.50 32.19 11.74
CA CYS A 82 15.02 32.02 10.38
C CYS A 82 16.02 31.16 9.59
N LEU A 83 15.60 30.02 9.07
CA LEU A 83 16.39 29.17 8.18
C LEU A 83 15.94 29.39 6.74
N ALA A 84 16.89 29.70 5.85
CA ALA A 84 16.61 29.86 4.42
C ALA A 84 16.11 28.57 3.78
N ASP A 85 16.60 27.42 4.27
CA ASP A 85 16.23 26.10 3.79
C ASP A 85 15.59 25.32 4.94
N CYS A 86 14.27 25.24 4.90
CA CYS A 86 13.53 24.23 5.64
C CYS A 86 13.43 23.01 4.74
N GLU A 87 14.54 22.31 4.60
CA GLU A 87 14.48 20.95 4.08
C GLU A 87 13.70 20.13 5.11
N GLU A 88 12.41 19.96 4.83
CA GLU A 88 11.65 18.88 5.42
C GLU A 88 12.37 17.61 4.97
N GLU A 89 13.07 16.96 5.90
CA GLU A 89 13.72 15.68 5.63
C GLU A 89 12.58 14.68 5.36
N LEU A 90 12.14 14.64 4.10
CA LEU A 90 11.08 13.75 3.67
C LEU A 90 11.54 12.34 4.01
N PRO A 91 10.70 11.55 4.70
CA PRO A 91 11.06 10.17 5.01
C PRO A 91 11.44 9.48 3.68
N PRO A 92 12.47 8.61 3.70
CA PRO A 92 12.89 7.93 2.50
C PRO A 92 11.69 7.22 1.87
N PRO A 93 11.56 7.23 0.54
CA PRO A 93 10.42 6.63 -0.14
C PRO A 93 10.29 5.16 0.26
N THR A 94 9.08 4.76 0.64
CA THR A 94 8.76 3.38 0.96
C THR A 94 8.85 2.52 -0.30
N GLN A 95 9.54 1.40 -0.20
CA GLN A 95 9.72 0.42 -1.27
C GLN A 95 8.86 -0.82 -0.98
N PRO A 96 8.31 -1.48 -2.01
CA PRO A 96 7.49 -2.66 -1.79
C PRO A 96 8.28 -3.82 -1.16
N PRO A 97 7.61 -4.73 -0.43
CA PRO A 97 8.22 -5.98 0.00
C PRO A 97 8.60 -6.83 -1.22
N VAL A 98 9.50 -7.79 -1.02
CA VAL A 98 9.94 -8.75 -2.04
C VAL A 98 9.64 -10.15 -1.54
N ILE A 99 9.07 -10.99 -2.39
CA ILE A 99 8.87 -12.42 -2.12
C ILE A 99 9.65 -13.28 -3.11
N SER A 100 10.24 -14.36 -2.60
CA SER A 100 10.98 -15.35 -3.37
C SER A 100 10.48 -16.75 -3.02
N HIS A 101 10.57 -17.67 -3.97
CA HIS A 101 10.09 -19.04 -3.83
C HIS A 101 11.17 -20.05 -4.21
N THR A 102 11.13 -21.22 -3.58
CA THR A 102 11.91 -22.39 -3.98
C THR A 102 11.02 -23.62 -3.87
N LEU A 103 11.02 -24.46 -4.91
CA LEU A 103 10.37 -25.76 -4.87
C LEU A 103 11.38 -26.81 -4.41
N ASN A 104 11.17 -27.35 -3.22
CA ASN A 104 12.07 -28.31 -2.60
C ASN A 104 11.53 -29.73 -2.79
N CYS A 105 12.19 -30.49 -3.66
CA CYS A 105 11.81 -31.86 -3.97
C CYS A 105 12.80 -32.84 -3.35
N SER A 106 12.31 -33.78 -2.54
CA SER A 106 13.17 -34.76 -1.87
C SER A 106 13.74 -35.82 -2.82
N SER A 107 13.12 -36.02 -4.00
CA SER A 107 13.61 -36.94 -5.03
C SER A 107 13.11 -36.50 -6.41
N THR A 108 14.03 -35.98 -7.21
CA THR A 108 13.73 -35.50 -8.57
C THR A 108 13.47 -36.69 -9.50
N GLY A 109 12.41 -36.59 -10.28
CA GLY A 109 12.06 -37.53 -11.34
C GLY A 109 12.35 -37.00 -12.73
N ASN A 110 11.75 -37.62 -13.74
CA ASN A 110 11.93 -37.22 -15.14
C ASN A 110 11.01 -36.03 -15.47
N ASN A 111 11.44 -35.15 -16.38
CA ASN A 111 10.64 -34.01 -16.88
C ASN A 111 10.12 -33.09 -15.77
N ASP A 112 10.96 -32.80 -14.77
CA ASP A 112 10.67 -31.93 -13.61
C ASP A 112 9.58 -32.45 -12.67
N TRP A 113 9.21 -33.73 -12.77
CA TRP A 113 8.28 -34.34 -11.83
C TRP A 113 8.98 -34.68 -10.51
N CYS A 114 8.43 -34.25 -9.39
CA CYS A 114 8.90 -34.68 -8.08
C CYS A 114 8.35 -36.08 -7.73
N LYS A 115 9.23 -37.05 -7.46
CA LYS A 115 8.88 -38.42 -7.01
C LYS A 115 8.67 -38.52 -5.50
N GLY A 116 9.18 -37.54 -4.76
CA GLY A 116 9.21 -37.54 -3.30
C GLY A 116 8.24 -36.54 -2.67
N ASN A 117 8.59 -36.11 -1.46
CA ASN A 117 7.92 -34.98 -0.83
C ASN A 117 8.31 -33.72 -1.59
N LEU A 118 7.32 -32.88 -1.85
CA LEU A 118 7.49 -31.59 -2.49
C LEU A 118 6.93 -30.53 -1.56
N SER A 119 7.74 -29.53 -1.24
CA SER A 119 7.31 -28.35 -0.49
C SER A 119 7.63 -27.08 -1.27
N LEU A 120 6.77 -26.08 -1.10
CA LEU A 120 7.00 -24.71 -1.52
C LEU A 120 7.60 -23.94 -0.34
N ASP A 121 8.86 -23.55 -0.47
CA ASP A 121 9.55 -22.73 0.50
C ASP A 121 9.48 -21.27 0.04
N LEU A 122 8.81 -20.42 0.81
CA LEU A 122 8.65 -18.99 0.55
C LEU A 122 9.52 -18.19 1.51
N THR A 123 10.19 -17.18 0.99
CA THR A 123 10.97 -16.21 1.77
C THR A 123 10.58 -14.81 1.34
N ALA A 124 10.12 -14.01 2.30
CA ALA A 124 9.77 -12.62 2.09
C ALA A 124 10.69 -11.69 2.88
N SER A 125 10.94 -10.51 2.30
CA SER A 125 11.71 -9.45 2.94
C SER A 125 11.06 -8.10 2.67
N ASP A 126 11.10 -7.22 3.65
CA ASP A 126 10.64 -5.85 3.52
C ASP A 126 11.85 -4.90 3.70
N PRO A 127 12.14 -4.00 2.75
CA PRO A 127 13.30 -3.11 2.84
C PRO A 127 13.23 -2.11 4.00
N GLN A 128 12.04 -1.84 4.54
CA GLN A 128 11.83 -1.01 5.73
C GLN A 128 11.82 -1.84 7.03
N ASN A 129 12.14 -3.14 6.96
CA ASN A 129 12.08 -4.09 8.07
C ASN A 129 10.69 -4.18 8.73
N ALA A 130 9.64 -3.86 7.99
CA ALA A 130 8.27 -3.91 8.47
C ALA A 130 7.80 -5.37 8.65
N GLN A 131 6.70 -5.55 9.41
CA GLN A 131 6.08 -6.87 9.53
C GLN A 131 5.43 -7.26 8.19
N VAL A 132 5.61 -8.53 7.81
CA VAL A 132 5.05 -9.10 6.58
C VAL A 132 4.11 -10.26 6.87
N ILE A 133 3.15 -10.45 5.97
CA ILE A 133 2.21 -11.58 5.96
C ILE A 133 2.31 -12.23 4.59
N ILE A 134 2.61 -13.54 4.56
CA ILE A 134 2.67 -14.33 3.33
C ILE A 134 1.38 -15.13 3.20
N SER A 135 0.70 -15.01 2.06
CA SER A 135 -0.53 -15.74 1.76
C SER A 135 -0.59 -16.13 0.28
N GLY A 136 -1.50 -17.03 -0.08
CA GLY A 136 -1.61 -17.46 -1.46
C GLY A 136 -2.70 -18.50 -1.72
N THR A 137 -2.67 -19.07 -2.91
CA THR A 137 -3.53 -20.19 -3.31
C THR A 137 -2.73 -21.27 -4.03
N ILE A 138 -3.06 -22.53 -3.77
CA ILE A 138 -2.54 -23.70 -4.49
C ILE A 138 -3.74 -24.34 -5.17
N ASN A 139 -3.80 -24.29 -6.51
CA ASN A 139 -4.95 -24.77 -7.29
C ASN A 139 -6.29 -24.19 -6.80
N GLY A 140 -6.30 -22.92 -6.40
CA GLY A 140 -7.48 -22.23 -5.87
C GLY A 140 -7.78 -22.49 -4.39
N ILE A 141 -7.04 -23.35 -3.71
CA ILE A 141 -7.17 -23.56 -2.26
C ILE A 141 -6.26 -22.55 -1.54
N ALA A 142 -6.86 -21.69 -0.72
CA ALA A 142 -6.13 -20.67 0.00
C ALA A 142 -5.20 -21.26 1.08
N PHE A 143 -4.04 -20.64 1.26
CA PHE A 143 -3.11 -20.90 2.36
C PHE A 143 -2.57 -19.58 2.91
N ALA A 144 -2.13 -19.61 4.17
CA ALA A 144 -1.46 -18.50 4.82
C ALA A 144 -0.33 -19.02 5.70
N CYS A 145 0.77 -18.28 5.74
CA CYS A 145 1.89 -18.59 6.61
C CYS A 145 1.67 -18.03 8.02
N PRO A 146 2.31 -18.61 9.06
CA PRO A 146 2.19 -18.09 10.43
C PRO A 146 2.58 -16.61 10.50
N THR A 147 1.77 -15.81 11.19
CA THR A 147 1.97 -14.36 11.33
C THR A 147 3.33 -14.07 11.99
N GLY A 148 4.08 -13.14 11.41
CA GLY A 148 5.40 -12.74 11.92
C GLY A 148 6.57 -13.55 11.38
N ASN A 149 6.32 -14.66 10.66
CA ASN A 149 7.38 -15.39 9.99
C ASN A 149 7.67 -14.79 8.60
N LYS A 150 8.94 -14.47 8.36
CA LYS A 150 9.45 -14.07 7.03
C LYS A 150 9.67 -15.26 6.09
N THR A 151 9.65 -16.48 6.63
CA THR A 151 9.83 -17.72 5.88
C THR A 151 8.76 -18.74 6.24
N CYS A 152 8.31 -19.52 5.26
CA CYS A 152 7.39 -20.61 5.50
C CYS A 152 7.54 -21.70 4.45
N SER A 153 7.23 -22.94 4.86
CA SER A 153 7.23 -24.10 3.98
C SER A 153 5.81 -24.65 3.91
N VAL A 154 5.27 -24.78 2.70
CA VAL A 154 3.92 -25.29 2.45
C VAL A 154 4.03 -26.61 1.70
N PRO A 155 3.58 -27.75 2.26
CA PRO A 155 3.62 -29.02 1.57
C PRO A 155 2.66 -29.02 0.37
N LEU A 156 3.11 -29.57 -0.76
CA LEU A 156 2.32 -29.65 -1.98
C LEU A 156 1.69 -31.04 -2.16
N ASN A 157 0.42 -31.02 -2.56
CA ASN A 157 -0.35 -32.22 -2.86
C ASN A 157 0.12 -32.86 -4.17
N ASP A 158 -0.22 -34.14 -4.33
CA ASP A 158 0.08 -34.89 -5.55
C ASP A 158 -0.66 -34.30 -6.76
N GLY A 159 -0.05 -34.43 -7.95
CA GLY A 159 -0.54 -33.86 -9.21
C GLY A 159 0.29 -32.69 -9.70
N GLN A 160 -0.27 -31.92 -10.62
CA GLN A 160 0.34 -30.70 -11.16
C GLN A 160 -0.59 -29.52 -10.95
N GLY A 161 -0.03 -28.33 -10.81
CA GLY A 161 -0.83 -27.18 -10.43
C GLY A 161 -0.14 -25.84 -10.57
N ASN A 162 -0.94 -24.79 -10.41
CA ASN A 162 -0.47 -23.41 -10.31
C ASN A 162 -0.59 -22.94 -8.85
N ILE A 163 0.41 -22.18 -8.42
CA ILE A 163 0.53 -21.61 -7.11
C ILE A 163 0.64 -20.11 -7.31
N THR A 164 -0.23 -19.36 -6.64
CA THR A 164 -0.14 -17.90 -6.57
C THR A 164 0.20 -17.54 -5.14
N TYR A 165 1.17 -16.67 -4.91
CA TYR A 165 1.52 -16.22 -3.57
C TYR A 165 1.77 -14.72 -3.56
N ARG A 166 1.50 -14.10 -2.42
CA ARG A 166 1.58 -12.67 -2.19
C ARG A 166 2.15 -12.41 -0.81
N VAL A 167 2.95 -11.37 -0.70
CA VAL A 167 3.38 -10.79 0.56
C VAL A 167 2.72 -9.44 0.74
N ASP A 168 2.15 -9.23 1.92
CA ASP A 168 1.60 -7.97 2.38
C ASP A 168 2.47 -7.40 3.49
N SER A 169 2.91 -6.14 3.34
CA SER A 169 3.65 -5.43 4.38
C SER A 169 2.73 -4.55 5.21
N SER A 170 3.07 -4.37 6.49
CA SER A 170 2.41 -3.38 7.37
C SER A 170 2.55 -1.92 6.89
N THR A 171 3.41 -1.65 5.90
CA THR A 171 3.48 -0.35 5.20
C THR A 171 2.32 -0.14 4.21
N GLY A 172 1.48 -1.16 3.98
CA GLY A 172 0.39 -1.14 3.01
C GLY A 172 0.80 -1.50 1.58
N LEU A 173 2.09 -1.78 1.36
CA LEU A 173 2.61 -2.25 0.09
C LEU A 173 2.58 -3.78 0.00
N SER A 174 2.50 -4.31 -1.22
CA SER A 174 2.46 -5.75 -1.46
C SER A 174 3.17 -6.14 -2.74
N ASP A 175 3.62 -7.38 -2.79
CA ASP A 175 4.22 -8.00 -3.98
C ASP A 175 3.65 -9.42 -4.15
N SER A 176 3.55 -9.88 -5.38
CA SER A 176 2.92 -11.17 -5.70
C SER A 176 3.54 -11.82 -6.92
N ASP A 177 3.63 -13.14 -6.89
CA ASP A 177 4.18 -13.93 -7.98
C ASP A 177 3.48 -15.29 -8.08
N THR A 178 3.74 -16.01 -9.17
CA THR A 178 3.11 -17.29 -9.49
C THR A 178 4.14 -18.32 -9.91
N THR A 179 3.90 -19.58 -9.60
CA THR A 179 4.76 -20.68 -10.00
C THR A 179 3.97 -21.95 -10.24
N THR A 180 4.55 -22.90 -10.97
CA THR A 180 3.90 -24.19 -11.25
C THR A 180 4.67 -25.34 -10.64
N TYR A 181 3.96 -26.40 -10.29
CA TYR A 181 4.58 -27.59 -9.70
C TYR A 181 4.09 -28.88 -10.36
N LYS A 182 4.91 -29.93 -10.25
CA LYS A 182 4.61 -31.29 -10.70
C LYS A 182 5.07 -32.30 -9.65
N LYS A 183 4.14 -33.06 -9.08
CA LYS A 183 4.38 -34.09 -8.07
C LYS A 183 3.68 -35.39 -8.45
N ILE A 184 4.41 -36.49 -8.48
CA ILE A 184 3.87 -37.80 -8.83
C ILE A 184 2.91 -38.28 -7.75
N LEU A 185 1.78 -38.86 -8.17
CA LEU A 185 0.82 -39.49 -7.28
C LEU A 185 1.46 -40.70 -6.58
N GLN A 186 1.45 -40.72 -5.24
CA GLN A 186 2.04 -41.84 -4.49
C GLN A 186 1.39 -43.20 -4.80
N LEU A 187 0.18 -43.22 -5.36
CA LEU A 187 -0.46 -44.46 -5.82
C LEU A 187 0.34 -45.16 -6.95
N HIS A 188 1.07 -44.41 -7.77
CA HIS A 188 1.94 -44.98 -8.80
C HIS A 188 3.15 -45.69 -8.18
N LYS A 189 3.64 -45.20 -7.03
CA LYS A 189 4.73 -45.84 -6.28
C LYS A 189 4.31 -47.19 -5.68
N LEU A 190 3.05 -47.32 -5.29
CA LEU A 190 2.50 -48.62 -4.87
C LEU A 190 2.52 -49.62 -6.03
N MET A 191 2.18 -49.20 -7.25
CA MET A 191 2.18 -50.09 -8.42
C MET A 191 3.57 -50.63 -8.77
N GLU A 192 4.64 -49.83 -8.67
CA GLU A 192 6.01 -50.32 -8.90
C GLU A 192 6.46 -51.35 -7.86
N VAL A 193 6.08 -51.15 -6.58
CA VAL A 193 6.40 -52.11 -5.51
C VAL A 193 5.69 -53.45 -5.71
N PHE A 194 4.44 -53.45 -6.21
CA PHE A 194 3.73 -54.70 -6.50
C PHE A 194 4.34 -55.47 -7.68
N GLN A 195 4.91 -54.81 -8.69
CA GLN A 195 5.60 -55.53 -9.78
C GLN A 195 6.87 -56.24 -9.31
N GLY A 196 7.61 -55.68 -8.34
CA GLY A 196 8.81 -56.32 -7.78
C GLY A 196 8.52 -57.47 -6.81
N GLN A 197 7.33 -57.54 -6.21
CA GLN A 197 6.95 -58.60 -5.26
C GLN A 197 6.20 -59.78 -5.89
N VAL A 198 5.56 -59.60 -7.06
CA VAL A 198 4.81 -60.67 -7.73
C VAL A 198 5.74 -61.66 -8.44
N ASP A 199 6.99 -61.30 -8.74
CA ASP A 199 7.96 -62.19 -9.39
C ASP A 199 8.47 -63.33 -8.51
N THR A 200 8.25 -63.31 -7.18
CA THR A 200 8.91 -64.24 -6.25
C THR A 200 8.02 -65.22 -5.50
N THR A 201 6.69 -65.19 -5.61
CA THR A 201 5.88 -66.06 -4.71
C THR A 201 4.68 -66.77 -5.33
N ILE A 202 4.13 -66.36 -6.47
CA ILE A 202 2.99 -67.09 -7.02
C ILE A 202 2.94 -66.93 -8.54
N GLY A 203 3.04 -68.04 -9.27
CA GLY A 203 2.93 -68.12 -10.74
C GLY A 203 1.54 -67.78 -11.28
N MET A 204 0.94 -66.69 -10.82
CA MET A 204 -0.17 -66.04 -11.49
C MET A 204 0.41 -65.05 -12.49
N SER A 205 0.15 -65.31 -13.78
CA SER A 205 0.46 -64.38 -14.87
C SER A 205 -0.07 -62.99 -14.51
N VAL A 206 0.86 -62.03 -14.39
CA VAL A 206 0.66 -60.59 -14.13
C VAL A 206 -0.48 -60.01 -15.00
N GLN A 207 -0.71 -60.59 -16.17
CA GLN A 207 -1.73 -60.21 -17.12
C GLN A 207 -3.17 -60.44 -16.64
N ARG A 208 -3.43 -61.44 -15.77
CA ARG A 208 -4.76 -61.67 -15.18
C ARG A 208 -5.09 -60.72 -14.03
N PHE A 209 -4.08 -60.32 -13.25
CA PHE A 209 -4.27 -59.35 -12.17
C PHE A 209 -4.50 -57.93 -12.71
N TYR A 210 -3.83 -57.60 -13.82
CA TYR A 210 -4.04 -56.37 -14.58
C TYR A 210 -5.48 -56.23 -15.11
N LEU A 211 -6.06 -57.32 -15.66
CA LEU A 211 -7.45 -57.35 -16.11
C LEU A 211 -8.46 -57.20 -14.96
N LEU A 212 -8.15 -57.75 -13.78
CA LEU A 212 -9.00 -57.63 -12.58
C LEU A 212 -9.00 -56.20 -11.99
N LEU A 213 -7.86 -55.52 -11.97
CA LEU A 213 -7.78 -54.13 -11.49
C LEU A 213 -8.44 -53.13 -12.44
N LEU A 214 -8.37 -53.36 -13.76
CA LEU A 214 -9.07 -52.54 -14.75
C LEU A 214 -10.60 -52.66 -14.69
N GLN A 215 -11.14 -53.77 -14.18
CA GLN A 215 -12.59 -53.93 -14.02
C GLN A 215 -13.17 -53.26 -12.77
N ILE A 216 -12.33 -52.83 -11.82
CA ILE A 216 -12.79 -52.23 -10.55
C ILE A 216 -12.80 -50.68 -10.60
N GLN A 217 -12.24 -50.05 -11.65
CA GLN A 217 -12.28 -48.58 -11.79
C GLN A 217 -13.03 -48.11 -13.04
N PRO A 218 -14.35 -47.92 -13.00
CA PRO A 218 -14.99 -46.93 -13.84
C PRO A 218 -14.91 -45.58 -13.12
N LEU A 219 -14.15 -44.61 -13.66
CA LEU A 219 -14.54 -43.18 -13.80
C LEU A 219 -13.40 -42.15 -13.77
N ALA A 220 -12.17 -42.45 -13.35
CA ALA A 220 -11.18 -41.38 -13.13
C ALA A 220 -10.17 -41.10 -14.28
N PHE A 221 -10.23 -41.83 -15.41
CA PHE A 221 -9.18 -41.77 -16.45
C PHE A 221 -9.68 -41.31 -17.83
N GLN A 222 -10.57 -40.31 -17.89
CA GLN A 222 -11.05 -39.74 -19.17
C GLN A 222 -10.81 -38.23 -19.38
N ARG A 223 -9.93 -37.57 -18.61
CA ARG A 223 -9.51 -36.19 -18.93
C ARG A 223 -8.01 -36.01 -19.06
N LEU A 224 -7.41 -36.79 -19.95
CA LEU A 224 -6.14 -36.44 -20.61
C LEU A 224 -6.25 -36.82 -22.09
N LYS A 225 -6.94 -35.98 -22.85
CA LYS A 225 -6.75 -35.76 -24.28
C LYS A 225 -6.92 -34.28 -24.55
#